data_AF-A0A800C643-F1
#
_entry.id   AF-A0A800C643-F1
#
_cell.length_a   1.000
_cell.length_b   1.000
_cell.length_c   1.000
_cell.angle_alpha   90.00
_cell.angle_beta   90.00
_cell.angle_gamma   90.00
#
_symmetry.space_group_name_H-M   'P 1'
#
loop_
_entity.id
_entity.type
_entity.pdbx_description
1 polymer ?
#
loop_
_entity_poly.entity_id
_entity_poly.type
_entity_poly.pdbx_seq_one_letter_code
_entity_poly.pdbx_strand_id
1 'polypeptide(L)'
;NQYHKKFAKEMAILKQKEGSEDREAPETENTPEVLPFIVVVIDELADLMLVASRDVELALTRLAQMARAAGIHLLIATQRPSVDVLTGIIKANFPTRVSFQVSSRTDSRTILDTNGAEALLGRGDMLLLPPGTAKLQRIHGAYISEGEIRAITEFLKNQQKPVYDEAILQARAPDEEDKGKDEYDEKYDEAVALVTETRQASISMIQRRLRVGYNRAARMIEMMERDGVVGPSDGSKPRDVLVRGYGRSL
;
A
#
# COMPACT_ATOMS: atom_id res chain seq x y z
N ASN A 1 -21.09 12.74 34.84
CA ASN A 1 -19.78 12.94 34.17
C ASN A 1 -19.38 14.41 34.28
N GLN A 2 -18.39 14.75 35.11
CA GLN A 2 -18.03 16.15 35.47
C GLN A 2 -17.60 16.99 34.26
N TYR A 3 -17.10 16.35 33.20
CA TYR A 3 -16.66 17.00 31.97
C TYR A 3 -17.79 17.76 31.24
N HIS A 4 -18.97 17.16 31.08
CA HIS A 4 -20.08 17.81 30.36
C HIS A 4 -20.65 19.01 31.12
N LYS A 5 -20.59 19.02 32.46
CA LYS A 5 -21.05 20.17 33.27
C LYS A 5 -20.08 21.36 33.19
N LYS A 6 -18.77 21.09 33.05
CA LYS A 6 -17.75 22.14 32.89
C LYS A 6 -17.86 22.81 31.51
N PHE A 7 -18.02 21.99 30.45
CA PHE A 7 -18.21 22.45 29.08
C PHE A 7 -19.47 23.30 28.90
N ALA A 8 -20.60 22.89 29.49
CA ALA A 8 -21.85 23.65 29.41
C ALA A 8 -21.75 25.02 30.11
N LYS A 9 -21.00 25.09 31.21
CA LYS A 9 -20.78 26.33 31.96
C LYS A 9 -19.84 27.29 31.22
N GLU A 10 -18.82 26.77 30.55
CA GLU A 10 -17.93 27.54 29.65
C GLU A 10 -18.67 28.11 28.45
N MET A 11 -19.52 27.31 27.79
CA MET A 11 -20.33 27.76 26.66
C MET A 11 -21.38 28.80 27.04
N ALA A 12 -21.92 28.74 28.26
CA ALA A 12 -22.84 29.75 28.77
C ALA A 12 -22.14 31.09 29.05
N ILE A 13 -20.89 31.07 29.53
CA ILE A 13 -20.07 32.27 29.75
C ILE A 13 -19.66 32.90 28.41
N LEU A 14 -19.37 32.09 27.39
CA LEU A 14 -19.08 32.55 26.02
C LEU A 14 -20.30 33.23 25.38
N LYS A 15 -21.49 32.63 25.48
CA LYS A 15 -22.75 33.23 24.97
C LYS A 15 -23.16 34.53 25.67
N GLN A 16 -22.83 34.70 26.95
CA GLN A 16 -23.09 35.96 27.66
C GLN A 16 -22.13 37.09 27.25
N LYS A 17 -20.96 36.77 26.67
CA LYS A 17 -19.99 37.77 26.18
C LYS A 17 -20.26 38.23 24.74
N GLU A 18 -21.09 37.53 23.98
CA GLU A 18 -21.47 37.89 22.60
C GLU A 18 -22.51 39.04 22.53
N GLY A 19 -23.01 39.52 23.68
CA GLY A 19 -24.11 40.50 23.74
C GLY A 19 -23.73 41.98 23.78
N SER A 20 -22.44 42.34 23.76
CA SER A 20 -22.07 43.76 23.83
C SER A 20 -20.68 44.06 23.26
N GLU A 21 -20.67 44.99 22.31
CA GLU A 21 -19.54 45.75 21.75
C GLU A 21 -18.89 45.18 20.48
N ASP A 22 -19.07 45.96 19.40
CA ASP A 22 -18.22 46.03 18.23
C ASP A 22 -16.74 45.98 18.63
N ARG A 23 -16.12 44.82 18.45
CA ARG A 23 -14.67 44.67 18.41
C ARG A 23 -14.36 43.84 17.19
N GLU A 24 -13.63 44.44 16.24
CA GLU A 24 -12.92 43.70 15.21
C GLU A 24 -12.19 42.55 15.90
N ALA A 25 -12.65 41.32 15.62
CA ALA A 25 -12.04 40.13 16.18
C ALA A 25 -10.60 40.08 15.64
N PRO A 26 -9.58 39.88 16.50
CA PRO A 26 -8.25 39.62 15.99
C PRO A 26 -8.35 38.34 15.15
N GLU A 27 -7.86 38.39 13.91
CA GLU A 27 -7.73 37.21 13.06
C GLU A 27 -6.98 36.14 13.86
N THR A 28 -7.72 35.15 14.36
CA THR A 28 -7.12 33.99 15.01
C THR A 28 -6.48 33.17 13.91
N GLU A 29 -5.21 33.46 13.64
CA GLU A 29 -4.26 32.48 13.10
C GLU A 29 -4.48 31.15 13.83
N ASN A 30 -4.62 30.06 13.07
CA ASN A 30 -4.95 28.69 13.50
C ASN A 30 -6.44 28.29 13.47
N THR A 31 -7.16 28.65 12.41
CA THR A 31 -8.25 27.77 11.97
C THR A 31 -7.60 26.58 11.26
N PRO A 32 -7.71 25.33 11.76
CA PRO A 32 -7.13 24.19 11.06
C PRO A 32 -7.75 24.06 9.68
N GLU A 33 -6.90 24.04 8.64
CA GLU A 33 -7.35 23.84 7.27
C GLU A 33 -8.02 22.46 7.14
N VAL A 34 -9.19 22.44 6.52
CA VAL A 34 -9.90 21.19 6.24
C VAL A 34 -9.20 20.49 5.09
N LEU A 35 -8.56 19.36 5.38
CA LEU A 35 -7.93 18.53 4.36
C LEU A 35 -9.00 17.81 3.53
N PRO A 36 -8.89 17.80 2.19
CA PRO A 36 -9.81 17.06 1.33
C PRO A 36 -9.59 15.55 1.46
N PHE A 37 -10.64 14.77 1.18
CA PHE A 37 -10.46 13.34 0.91
C PHE A 37 -9.69 13.15 -0.39
N ILE A 38 -8.78 12.17 -0.40
CA ILE A 38 -8.02 11.80 -1.59
C ILE A 38 -8.55 10.47 -2.10
N VAL A 39 -8.95 10.41 -3.37
CA VAL A 39 -9.37 9.17 -4.03
C VAL A 39 -8.35 8.82 -5.11
N VAL A 40 -7.66 7.70 -4.93
CA VAL A 40 -6.70 7.15 -5.89
C VAL A 40 -7.42 6.09 -6.73
N VAL A 41 -7.45 6.27 -8.04
CA VAL A 41 -8.10 5.35 -8.99
C VAL A 41 -7.05 4.71 -9.88
N ILE A 42 -7.03 3.38 -9.91
CA ILE A 42 -6.19 2.57 -10.80
C ILE A 42 -7.13 1.79 -11.71
N ASP A 43 -7.16 2.12 -13.00
CA ASP A 43 -8.09 1.50 -13.96
C ASP A 43 -7.67 0.07 -14.33
N GLU A 44 -6.36 -0.20 -14.40
CA GLU A 44 -5.82 -1.52 -14.70
C GLU A 44 -4.61 -1.83 -13.83
N LEU A 45 -4.84 -2.56 -12.73
CA LEU A 45 -3.78 -3.00 -11.82
C LEU A 45 -2.77 -3.92 -12.52
N ALA A 46 -3.22 -4.76 -13.46
CA ALA A 46 -2.35 -5.77 -14.06
C ALA A 46 -1.18 -5.16 -14.83
N ASP A 47 -1.35 -3.98 -15.42
CA ASP A 47 -0.29 -3.28 -16.14
C ASP A 47 0.80 -2.79 -15.19
N LEU A 48 0.44 -2.34 -13.98
CA LEU A 48 1.40 -1.99 -12.94
C LEU A 48 2.12 -3.23 -12.40
N MET A 49 1.39 -4.32 -12.18
CA MET A 49 1.96 -5.57 -11.67
C MET A 49 2.93 -6.22 -12.67
N LEU A 50 2.70 -6.07 -13.98
CA LEU A 50 3.61 -6.58 -15.02
C LEU A 50 4.99 -5.91 -14.97
N VAL A 51 5.03 -4.63 -14.62
CA VAL A 51 6.26 -3.83 -14.63
C VAL A 51 6.99 -3.90 -13.29
N ALA A 52 6.28 -3.79 -12.17
CA ALA A 52 6.88 -3.66 -10.84
C ALA A 52 5.99 -4.27 -9.74
N SER A 53 5.65 -5.57 -9.85
CA SER A 53 4.74 -6.26 -8.91
C SER A 53 5.08 -6.06 -7.43
N ARG A 54 6.35 -6.21 -7.05
CA ARG A 54 6.79 -6.10 -5.66
C ARG A 54 6.56 -4.70 -5.09
N ASP A 55 6.96 -3.67 -5.81
CA ASP A 55 6.90 -2.28 -5.34
C ASP A 55 5.45 -1.79 -5.29
N VAL A 56 4.66 -2.15 -6.30
CA VAL A 56 3.23 -1.84 -6.37
C VAL A 56 2.48 -2.51 -5.23
N GLU A 57 2.72 -3.80 -4.97
CA GLU A 57 2.05 -4.52 -3.88
C GLU A 57 2.41 -3.94 -2.50
N LEU A 58 3.68 -3.57 -2.29
CA LEU A 58 4.12 -2.95 -1.04
C LEU A 58 3.46 -1.57 -0.83
N ALA A 59 3.41 -0.74 -1.88
CA ALA A 59 2.78 0.57 -1.83
C ALA A 59 1.27 0.46 -1.55
N LEU A 60 0.57 -0.43 -2.28
CA LEU A 60 -0.86 -0.68 -2.09
C LEU A 60 -1.17 -1.21 -0.69
N THR A 61 -0.32 -2.09 -0.15
CA THR A 61 -0.47 -2.62 1.20
C THR A 61 -0.31 -1.52 2.25
N ARG A 62 0.75 -0.70 2.15
CA ARG A 62 0.97 0.42 3.06
C ARG A 62 -0.20 1.40 3.04
N LEU A 63 -0.66 1.78 1.84
CA LEU A 63 -1.80 2.65 1.68
C LEU A 63 -3.05 2.03 2.31
N ALA A 64 -3.45 0.81 1.93
CA ALA A 64 -4.66 0.19 2.44
C ALA A 64 -4.69 0.05 3.98
N GLN A 65 -3.54 -0.14 4.63
CA GLN A 65 -3.44 -0.27 6.08
C GLN A 65 -3.52 1.08 6.82
N MET A 66 -2.94 2.14 6.26
CA MET A 66 -2.76 3.43 6.96
C MET A 66 -3.74 4.52 6.50
N ALA A 67 -4.28 4.40 5.28
CA ALA A 67 -5.02 5.43 4.57
C ALA A 67 -6.38 5.79 5.19
N ARG A 68 -7.06 4.84 5.85
CA ARG A 68 -8.45 5.02 6.30
C ARG A 68 -8.62 6.22 7.24
N ALA A 69 -7.73 6.36 8.23
CA ALA A 69 -7.78 7.46 9.18
C ALA A 69 -7.30 8.79 8.57
N ALA A 70 -6.47 8.72 7.52
CA ALA A 70 -5.95 9.87 6.78
C ALA A 70 -6.92 10.39 5.69
N GLY A 71 -8.07 9.75 5.48
CA GLY A 71 -9.02 10.16 4.44
C GLY A 71 -8.56 9.85 3.01
N ILE A 72 -7.68 8.85 2.85
CA ILE A 72 -7.24 8.38 1.53
C ILE A 72 -8.01 7.09 1.19
N HIS A 73 -8.57 7.03 -0.01
CA HIS A 73 -9.39 5.91 -0.49
C HIS A 73 -8.87 5.40 -1.83
N LEU A 74 -8.84 4.09 -1.99
CA LEU A 74 -8.30 3.44 -3.18
C LEU A 74 -9.43 2.72 -3.93
N LEU A 75 -9.53 2.99 -5.22
CA LEU A 75 -10.36 2.26 -6.18
C LEU A 75 -9.44 1.58 -7.18
N ILE A 76 -9.48 0.26 -7.23
CA ILE A 76 -8.59 -0.54 -8.06
C ILE A 76 -9.46 -1.41 -8.96
N ALA A 77 -9.24 -1.30 -10.25
CA ALA A 77 -9.89 -2.10 -11.28
C ALA A 77 -8.84 -2.91 -12.05
N THR A 78 -9.31 -4.00 -12.64
CA THR A 78 -8.54 -4.85 -13.55
C THR A 78 -9.48 -5.68 -14.41
N GLN A 79 -9.09 -5.91 -15.65
CA GLN A 79 -9.76 -6.85 -16.55
C GLN A 79 -9.13 -8.26 -16.49
N ARG A 80 -8.03 -8.43 -15.76
CA ARG A 80 -7.26 -9.68 -15.65
C ARG A 80 -7.36 -10.27 -14.24
N PRO A 81 -8.43 -11.02 -13.92
CA PRO A 81 -8.64 -11.59 -12.60
C PRO A 81 -7.79 -12.86 -12.37
N SER A 82 -6.47 -12.72 -12.46
CA SER A 82 -5.51 -13.80 -12.16
C SER A 82 -4.95 -13.70 -10.74
N VAL A 83 -4.44 -14.82 -10.23
CA VAL A 83 -3.82 -14.88 -8.89
C VAL A 83 -2.54 -14.04 -8.82
N ASP A 84 -1.86 -13.87 -9.96
CA ASP A 84 -0.64 -13.06 -10.06
C ASP A 84 -0.93 -11.55 -9.94
N VAL A 85 -2.14 -11.11 -10.32
CA VAL A 85 -2.59 -9.72 -10.20
C VAL A 85 -3.29 -9.50 -8.86
N LEU A 86 -4.22 -10.39 -8.50
CA LEU A 86 -4.99 -10.34 -7.26
C LEU A 86 -4.38 -11.29 -6.22
N THR A 87 -3.18 -10.94 -5.77
CA THR A 87 -2.42 -11.74 -4.80
C THR A 87 -3.13 -11.84 -3.46
N GLY A 88 -2.72 -12.80 -2.62
CA GLY A 88 -3.29 -12.96 -1.28
C GLY A 88 -3.12 -11.71 -0.41
N ILE A 89 -2.01 -10.98 -0.58
CA ILE A 89 -1.71 -9.75 0.16
C ILE A 89 -2.66 -8.63 -0.28
N ILE A 90 -2.89 -8.47 -1.59
CA ILE A 90 -3.91 -7.53 -2.09
C ILE A 90 -5.27 -7.89 -1.51
N LYS A 91 -5.70 -9.15 -1.63
CA LYS A 91 -7.02 -9.57 -1.10
C LYS A 91 -7.17 -9.33 0.40
N ALA A 92 -6.11 -9.53 1.19
CA ALA A 92 -6.15 -9.32 2.63
C ALA A 92 -6.37 -7.85 3.02
N ASN A 93 -5.91 -6.90 2.19
CA ASN A 93 -5.99 -5.46 2.49
C ASN A 93 -7.18 -4.76 1.82
N PHE A 94 -7.81 -5.38 0.81
CA PHE A 94 -9.00 -4.85 0.12
C PHE A 94 -10.23 -5.75 0.36
N PRO A 95 -10.94 -5.56 1.50
CA PRO A 95 -12.05 -6.43 1.89
C PRO A 95 -13.35 -6.16 1.12
N THR A 96 -13.54 -4.94 0.62
CA THR A 96 -14.69 -4.59 -0.23
C THR A 96 -14.35 -4.91 -1.67
N ARG A 97 -15.17 -5.73 -2.33
CA ARG A 97 -14.89 -6.14 -3.72
C ARG A 97 -16.15 -6.08 -4.57
N VAL A 98 -15.96 -5.70 -5.83
CA VAL A 98 -17.01 -5.70 -6.84
C VAL A 98 -16.53 -6.54 -8.00
N SER A 99 -17.37 -7.46 -8.47
CA SER A 99 -17.12 -8.20 -9.71
C SER A 99 -18.27 -7.97 -10.67
N PHE A 100 -17.94 -7.56 -11.89
CA PHE A 100 -18.82 -7.70 -13.04
C PHE A 100 -18.77 -9.14 -13.56
N GLN A 101 -19.47 -9.40 -14.67
CA GLN A 101 -19.43 -10.69 -15.35
C GLN A 101 -17.99 -11.08 -15.70
N VAL A 102 -17.62 -12.30 -15.33
CA VAL A 102 -16.33 -12.91 -15.68
C VAL A 102 -16.52 -14.18 -16.48
N SER A 103 -15.46 -14.65 -17.14
CA SER A 103 -15.53 -15.79 -18.06
C SER A 103 -15.63 -17.14 -17.36
N SER A 104 -15.13 -17.28 -16.12
CA SER A 104 -15.07 -18.57 -15.45
C SER A 104 -15.32 -18.52 -13.95
N ARG A 105 -15.68 -19.68 -13.38
CA ARG A 105 -15.74 -19.89 -11.92
C ARG A 105 -14.40 -19.63 -11.23
N THR A 106 -13.30 -19.89 -11.92
CA THR A 106 -11.96 -19.63 -11.38
C THR A 106 -11.75 -18.14 -11.20
N ASP A 107 -12.09 -17.33 -12.20
CA ASP A 107 -12.00 -15.87 -12.13
C ASP A 107 -12.91 -15.29 -11.04
N SER A 108 -14.13 -15.82 -10.92
CA SER A 108 -15.06 -15.42 -9.85
C SER A 108 -14.45 -15.65 -8.47
N ARG A 109 -13.81 -16.82 -8.26
CA ARG A 109 -13.13 -17.11 -6.99
C ARG A 109 -11.88 -16.26 -6.79
N THR A 110 -11.16 -15.91 -7.85
CA THR A 110 -10.01 -15.02 -7.72
C THR A 110 -10.44 -13.65 -7.16
N ILE A 111 -11.57 -13.11 -7.62
CA ILE A 111 -12.06 -11.79 -7.19
C ILE A 111 -12.82 -11.87 -5.86
N LEU A 112 -13.80 -12.76 -5.74
CA LEU A 112 -14.80 -12.77 -4.65
C LEU A 112 -14.56 -13.86 -3.61
N ASP A 113 -13.56 -14.73 -3.79
CA ASP A 113 -13.34 -15.96 -3.01
C ASP A 113 -14.52 -16.96 -3.09
N THR A 114 -15.51 -16.71 -3.95
CA THR A 114 -16.68 -17.57 -4.20
C THR A 114 -17.10 -17.53 -5.68
N ASN A 115 -17.89 -18.51 -6.09
CA ASN A 115 -18.55 -18.52 -7.40
C ASN A 115 -19.73 -17.53 -7.42
N GLY A 116 -20.14 -17.14 -8.62
CA GLY A 116 -21.36 -16.38 -8.88
C GLY A 116 -21.19 -15.32 -9.96
N ALA A 117 -19.98 -14.75 -10.10
CA ALA A 117 -19.74 -13.69 -11.07
C ALA A 117 -19.77 -14.21 -12.52
N GLU A 118 -19.47 -15.49 -12.74
CA GLU A 118 -19.57 -16.13 -14.06
C GLU A 118 -21.01 -16.27 -14.56
N ALA A 119 -21.99 -16.18 -13.66
CA ALA A 119 -23.42 -16.29 -13.97
C ALA A 119 -24.12 -14.92 -14.13
N LEU A 120 -23.36 -13.81 -14.05
CA LEU A 120 -23.90 -12.48 -14.28
C LEU A 120 -24.26 -12.27 -15.76
N LEU A 121 -25.15 -11.31 -16.01
CA LEU A 121 -25.72 -11.04 -17.33
C LEU A 121 -24.88 -10.06 -18.17
N GLY A 122 -23.81 -9.51 -17.60
CA GLY A 122 -23.04 -8.41 -18.20
C GLY A 122 -23.80 -7.08 -18.14
N ARG A 123 -23.36 -6.10 -18.94
CA ARG A 123 -24.03 -4.78 -19.10
C ARG A 123 -24.38 -4.07 -17.78
N GLY A 124 -23.46 -4.11 -16.82
CA GLY A 124 -23.62 -3.47 -15.51
C GLY A 124 -24.15 -4.38 -14.40
N ASP A 125 -24.54 -5.62 -14.68
CA ASP A 125 -24.85 -6.60 -13.65
C ASP A 125 -23.58 -6.98 -12.87
N MET A 126 -23.64 -6.86 -11.54
CA MET A 126 -22.47 -7.02 -10.67
C MET A 126 -22.80 -7.67 -9.32
N LEU A 127 -21.78 -8.24 -8.70
CA LEU A 127 -21.81 -8.71 -7.32
C LEU A 127 -20.92 -7.81 -6.46
N LEU A 128 -21.47 -7.31 -5.37
CA LEU A 128 -20.76 -6.62 -4.30
C LEU A 128 -20.53 -7.59 -3.14
N LEU A 129 -19.28 -7.67 -2.69
CA LEU A 129 -18.88 -8.24 -1.42
C LEU A 129 -18.57 -7.09 -0.45
N PRO A 130 -19.47 -6.77 0.49
CA PRO A 130 -19.21 -5.75 1.50
C PRO A 130 -18.14 -6.22 2.50
N PRO A 131 -17.46 -5.30 3.20
CA PRO A 131 -16.47 -5.67 4.19
C PRO A 131 -17.13 -6.35 5.40
N GLY A 132 -16.47 -7.37 5.95
CA GLY A 132 -16.88 -8.05 7.18
C GLY A 132 -18.06 -9.03 7.04
N THR A 133 -18.56 -9.27 5.83
CA THR A 133 -19.58 -10.29 5.55
C THR A 133 -19.15 -11.18 4.40
N ALA A 134 -19.59 -12.45 4.41
CA ALA A 134 -19.44 -13.37 3.28
C ALA A 134 -20.63 -13.32 2.30
N LYS A 135 -21.65 -12.50 2.61
CA LYS A 135 -22.88 -12.45 1.80
C LYS A 135 -22.70 -11.49 0.63
N LEU A 136 -22.74 -12.07 -0.57
CA LEU A 136 -22.78 -11.31 -1.82
C LEU A 136 -24.13 -10.59 -2.00
N GLN A 137 -24.06 -9.38 -2.54
CA GLN A 137 -25.21 -8.59 -2.95
C GLN A 137 -25.17 -8.44 -4.47
N ARG A 138 -26.21 -8.89 -5.16
CA ARG A 138 -26.35 -8.63 -6.60
C ARG A 138 -26.92 -7.24 -6.82
N ILE A 139 -26.27 -6.46 -7.65
CA ILE A 139 -26.62 -5.06 -7.94
C ILE A 139 -26.64 -4.88 -9.46
N HIS A 140 -27.58 -4.07 -9.93
CA HIS A 140 -27.60 -3.60 -11.31
C HIS A 140 -26.97 -2.22 -11.35
N GLY A 141 -25.82 -2.10 -11.99
CA GLY A 141 -25.09 -0.85 -12.15
C GLY A 141 -25.89 0.15 -12.97
N ALA A 142 -25.85 1.41 -12.53
CA ALA A 142 -26.41 2.51 -13.30
C ALA A 142 -25.59 2.69 -14.57
N TYR A 143 -26.28 2.76 -15.71
CA TYR A 143 -25.66 3.10 -16.98
C TYR A 143 -25.52 4.62 -17.07
N ILE A 144 -24.34 5.08 -17.49
CA ILE A 144 -24.07 6.45 -17.87
C ILE A 144 -23.49 6.46 -19.28
N SER A 145 -24.08 7.26 -20.16
CA SER A 145 -23.62 7.41 -21.53
C SER A 145 -22.40 8.33 -21.63
N GLU A 146 -21.63 8.21 -22.72
CA GLU A 146 -20.52 9.14 -23.00
C GLU A 146 -20.98 10.60 -23.08
N GLY A 147 -22.19 10.85 -23.58
CA GLY A 147 -22.78 12.18 -23.63
C GLY A 147 -23.01 12.78 -22.25
N GLU A 148 -23.52 11.97 -21.31
CA GLU A 148 -23.70 12.38 -19.91
C GLU A 148 -22.36 12.61 -19.21
N ILE A 149 -21.37 11.74 -19.42
CA ILE A 149 -20.01 11.93 -18.90
C ILE A 149 -19.43 13.26 -19.39
N ARG A 150 -19.57 13.55 -20.68
CA ARG A 150 -19.09 14.81 -21.27
C ARG A 150 -19.77 16.01 -20.65
N ALA A 151 -21.09 15.98 -20.53
CA ALA A 151 -21.87 17.07 -19.94
C ALA A 151 -21.44 17.35 -18.48
N ILE A 152 -21.24 16.31 -17.67
CA ILE A 152 -20.76 16.45 -16.27
C ILE A 152 -19.34 17.02 -16.25
N THR A 153 -18.46 16.49 -17.11
CA THR A 153 -17.05 16.93 -17.15
C THR A 153 -16.93 18.39 -17.58
N GLU A 154 -17.72 18.83 -18.56
CA GLU A 154 -17.78 20.23 -19.00
C GLU A 154 -18.33 21.15 -17.90
N PHE A 155 -19.41 20.72 -17.23
CA PHE A 155 -19.97 21.44 -16.09
C PHE A 155 -18.94 21.66 -14.96
N LEU A 156 -18.11 20.65 -14.66
CA LEU A 156 -17.04 20.77 -13.66
C LEU A 156 -15.89 21.68 -14.13
N LYS A 157 -15.44 21.52 -15.38
CA LYS A 157 -14.36 22.35 -15.98
C LYS A 157 -14.70 23.83 -16.00
N ASN A 158 -15.98 24.18 -16.15
CA ASN A 158 -16.45 25.57 -16.14
C ASN A 158 -16.45 26.22 -14.74
N GLN A 159 -16.37 25.42 -13.67
CA GLN A 159 -16.36 25.94 -12.30
C GLN A 159 -14.95 26.31 -11.85
N GLN A 160 -13.95 25.46 -12.13
CA GLN A 160 -12.57 25.72 -11.73
C GLN A 160 -11.58 24.95 -12.61
N LYS A 161 -10.41 25.55 -12.85
CA LYS A 161 -9.27 24.85 -13.44
C LYS A 161 -8.62 23.91 -12.42
N PRO A 162 -8.14 22.72 -12.85
CA PRO A 162 -7.43 21.83 -11.96
C PRO A 162 -6.14 22.47 -11.44
N VAL A 163 -5.86 22.28 -10.16
CA VAL A 163 -4.59 22.62 -9.52
C VAL A 163 -3.81 21.32 -9.38
N TYR A 164 -2.78 21.14 -10.19
CA TYR A 164 -1.94 19.95 -10.18
C TYR A 164 -0.76 20.14 -9.22
N ASP A 165 -0.47 19.09 -8.45
CA ASP A 165 0.77 18.98 -7.69
C ASP A 165 1.75 18.09 -8.45
N GLU A 166 2.67 18.72 -9.18
CA GLU A 166 3.70 18.04 -9.97
C GLU A 166 4.67 17.21 -9.09
N ALA A 167 4.77 17.49 -7.79
CA ALA A 167 5.61 16.72 -6.89
C ALA A 167 5.15 15.26 -6.74
N ILE A 168 3.85 14.99 -6.99
CA ILE A 168 3.29 13.63 -6.96
C ILE A 168 3.90 12.75 -8.07
N LEU A 169 4.26 13.35 -9.21
CA LEU A 169 4.82 12.62 -10.36
C LEU A 169 6.34 12.44 -10.27
N GLN A 170 6.99 13.12 -9.33
CA GLN A 170 8.44 13.00 -9.15
C GLN A 170 8.74 11.70 -8.40
N ALA A 171 9.59 10.86 -8.98
CA ALA A 171 10.10 9.69 -8.27
C ALA A 171 10.84 10.16 -7.02
N ARG A 172 10.32 9.81 -5.84
CA ARG A 172 11.10 9.96 -4.61
C ARG A 172 12.35 9.10 -4.73
N ALA A 173 13.51 9.67 -4.40
CA ALA A 173 14.68 8.87 -4.10
C ALA A 173 14.26 7.83 -3.05
N PRO A 174 14.70 6.56 -3.15
CA PRO A 174 14.28 5.54 -2.20
C PRO A 174 14.55 6.03 -0.78
N ASP A 175 13.48 6.25 -0.02
CA ASP A 175 13.56 6.67 1.38
C ASP A 175 14.46 5.66 2.10
N GLU A 176 15.53 6.13 2.75
CA GLU A 176 16.42 5.25 3.53
C GLU A 176 15.67 4.50 4.64
N GLU A 177 14.46 4.94 4.99
CA GLU A 177 13.55 4.28 5.94
C GLU A 177 12.99 2.94 5.45
N ASP A 178 13.05 2.63 4.14
CA ASP A 178 12.64 1.30 3.63
C ASP A 178 13.74 0.23 3.75
N LYS A 179 14.90 0.58 4.31
CA LYS A 179 15.88 -0.39 4.84
C LYS A 179 15.44 -1.01 6.19
N GLY A 180 14.21 -0.74 6.63
CA GLY A 180 13.74 -0.96 7.99
C GLY A 180 12.71 -2.07 8.21
N LYS A 181 12.69 -3.15 7.40
CA LYS A 181 12.18 -4.49 7.79
C LYS A 181 12.93 -5.60 7.04
N ASP A 182 14.23 -5.43 6.85
CA ASP A 182 15.10 -6.60 6.74
C ASP A 182 15.15 -7.20 8.14
N GLU A 183 14.28 -8.16 8.40
CA GLU A 183 14.29 -8.99 9.61
C GLU A 183 15.73 -9.53 9.76
N TYR A 184 16.49 -8.94 10.69
CA TYR A 184 17.89 -9.32 10.94
C TYR A 184 17.87 -10.80 11.25
N ASP A 185 18.38 -11.59 10.31
CA ASP A 185 18.24 -13.03 10.39
C ASP A 185 19.00 -13.51 11.62
N GLU A 186 18.39 -14.31 12.50
CA GLU A 186 19.03 -14.80 13.73
C GLU A 186 20.39 -15.48 13.46
N LYS A 187 20.57 -16.01 12.24
CA LYS A 187 21.80 -16.67 11.79
C LYS A 187 22.72 -15.77 10.97
N TYR A 188 22.41 -14.48 10.83
CA TYR A 188 23.22 -13.55 10.06
C TYR A 188 24.62 -13.40 10.66
N ASP A 189 24.72 -13.17 11.97
CA ASP A 189 26.03 -13.07 12.64
C ASP A 189 26.85 -14.36 12.50
N GLU A 190 26.20 -15.52 12.59
CA GLU A 190 26.85 -16.82 12.35
C GLU A 190 27.34 -16.94 10.89
N ALA A 191 26.57 -16.42 9.94
CA ALA A 191 26.93 -16.41 8.53
C ALA A 191 28.10 -15.46 8.25
N VAL A 192 28.12 -14.27 8.86
CA VAL A 192 29.22 -13.30 8.74
C VAL A 192 30.50 -13.89 9.31
N ALA A 193 30.43 -14.48 10.51
CA ALA A 193 31.56 -15.16 11.13
C ALA A 193 32.10 -16.29 10.24
N LEU A 194 31.20 -17.14 9.71
CA LEU A 194 31.57 -18.23 8.82
C LEU A 194 32.27 -17.73 7.55
N VAL A 195 31.70 -16.73 6.87
CA VAL A 195 32.25 -16.17 5.62
C VAL A 195 33.60 -15.51 5.87
N THR A 196 33.75 -14.82 7.01
CA THR A 196 35.01 -14.17 7.40
C THR A 196 36.09 -15.19 7.73
N GLU A 197 35.74 -16.29 8.40
CA GLU A 197 36.65 -17.39 8.75
C GLU A 197 37.08 -18.19 7.52
N THR A 198 36.12 -18.60 6.67
CA THR A 198 36.41 -19.46 5.51
C THR A 198 36.95 -18.70 4.31
N ARG A 199 36.84 -17.35 4.31
CA ARG A 199 37.14 -16.47 3.17
C ARG A 199 36.37 -16.86 1.90
N GLN A 200 35.22 -17.50 2.04
CA GLN A 200 34.37 -17.92 0.94
C GLN A 200 32.97 -17.38 1.16
N ALA A 201 32.45 -16.60 0.21
CA ALA A 201 31.08 -16.10 0.24
C ALA A 201 30.28 -16.68 -0.92
N SER A 202 29.57 -17.79 -0.66
CA SER A 202 28.62 -18.38 -1.60
C SER A 202 27.34 -18.84 -0.91
N ILE A 203 26.22 -18.73 -1.64
CA ILE A 203 24.90 -19.11 -1.15
C ILE A 203 24.89 -20.59 -0.73
N SER A 204 25.44 -21.47 -1.57
CA SER A 204 25.49 -22.92 -1.31
C SER A 204 26.30 -23.28 -0.07
N MET A 205 27.38 -22.54 0.23
CA MET A 205 28.16 -22.73 1.45
C MET A 205 27.33 -22.41 2.70
N ILE A 206 26.65 -21.25 2.70
CA ILE A 206 25.80 -20.81 3.81
C ILE A 206 24.64 -21.79 4.03
N GLN A 207 23.98 -22.23 2.95
CA GLN A 207 22.91 -23.23 3.02
C GLN A 207 23.36 -24.51 3.72
N ARG A 208 24.53 -25.06 3.33
CA ARG A 208 25.03 -26.33 3.86
C ARG A 208 25.50 -26.22 5.31
N ARG A 209 26.19 -25.13 5.65
CA ARG A 209 26.80 -24.93 6.97
C ARG A 209 25.77 -24.53 8.03
N LEU A 210 24.85 -23.63 7.70
CA LEU A 210 23.86 -23.11 8.64
C LEU A 210 22.51 -23.83 8.55
N ARG A 211 22.37 -24.79 7.62
CA ARG A 211 21.13 -25.56 7.38
C ARG A 211 19.94 -24.62 7.13
N VAL A 212 20.11 -23.67 6.22
CA VAL A 212 19.10 -22.68 5.83
C VAL A 212 18.68 -22.87 4.37
N GLY A 213 17.44 -22.45 4.05
CA GLY A 213 16.93 -22.48 2.68
C GLY A 213 17.64 -21.51 1.74
N TYR A 214 17.52 -21.71 0.43
CA TYR A 214 18.21 -20.92 -0.60
C TYR A 214 17.92 -19.42 -0.48
N ASN A 215 16.65 -19.03 -0.43
CA ASN A 215 16.25 -17.61 -0.33
C ASN A 215 16.78 -16.94 0.94
N ARG A 216 16.88 -17.70 2.05
CA ARG A 216 17.41 -17.20 3.32
C ARG A 216 18.92 -16.96 3.21
N ALA A 217 19.67 -17.90 2.63
CA ALA A 217 21.10 -17.74 2.37
C ALA A 217 21.41 -16.64 1.33
N ALA A 218 20.58 -16.48 0.30
CA ALA A 218 20.73 -15.43 -0.71
C ALA A 218 20.60 -14.04 -0.07
N ARG A 219 19.55 -13.83 0.75
CA ARG A 219 19.34 -12.58 1.50
C ARG A 219 20.52 -12.27 2.43
N MET A 220 21.07 -13.26 3.13
CA MET A 220 22.26 -13.07 3.97
C MET A 220 23.46 -12.57 3.15
N ILE A 221 23.70 -13.12 1.95
CA ILE A 221 24.80 -12.68 1.08
C ILE A 221 24.57 -11.25 0.55
N GLU A 222 23.35 -10.91 0.16
CA GLU A 222 23.00 -9.57 -0.31
C GLU A 222 23.15 -8.53 0.81
N MET A 223 22.75 -8.90 2.04
CA MET A 223 22.95 -8.06 3.22
C MET A 223 24.43 -7.88 3.55
N MET A 224 25.23 -8.95 3.46
CA MET A 224 26.69 -8.86 3.61
C MET A 224 27.35 -7.98 2.54
N GLU A 225 26.83 -7.96 1.32
CA GLU A 225 27.33 -7.08 0.25
C GLU A 225 27.03 -5.62 0.59
N ARG A 226 25.79 -5.35 1.04
CA ARG A 226 25.36 -4.02 1.47
C ARG A 226 26.16 -3.53 2.68
N ASP A 227 26.46 -4.41 3.63
CA ASP A 227 27.24 -4.13 4.83
C ASP A 227 28.74 -4.03 4.57
N GLY A 228 29.19 -4.25 3.32
CA GLY A 228 30.60 -4.19 2.94
C GLY A 228 31.43 -5.36 3.46
N VAL A 229 30.80 -6.46 3.88
CA VAL A 229 31.45 -7.71 4.30
C VAL A 229 31.95 -8.50 3.09
N VAL A 230 31.16 -8.53 2.02
CA VAL A 230 31.50 -9.22 0.76
C VAL A 230 31.43 -8.28 -0.43
N GLY A 231 32.21 -8.57 -1.47
CA GLY A 231 32.22 -7.83 -2.72
C GLY A 231 31.02 -8.13 -3.64
N PRO A 232 30.92 -7.38 -4.75
CA PRO A 232 29.88 -7.56 -5.74
C PRO A 232 29.95 -8.95 -6.40
N SER A 233 28.82 -9.40 -6.93
CA SER A 233 28.73 -10.68 -7.62
C SER A 233 29.55 -10.70 -8.92
N ASP A 234 30.54 -11.58 -9.03
CA ASP A 234 31.31 -11.83 -10.27
C ASP A 234 30.80 -13.09 -11.01
N GLY A 235 29.48 -13.27 -11.06
CA GLY A 235 28.84 -14.40 -11.74
C GLY A 235 28.94 -15.72 -10.96
N SER A 236 29.66 -16.72 -11.49
CA SER A 236 29.69 -18.09 -10.96
C SER A 236 30.73 -18.35 -9.87
N LYS A 237 31.59 -17.37 -9.57
CA LYS A 237 32.64 -17.49 -8.56
C LYS A 237 32.14 -17.08 -7.16
N PRO A 238 32.71 -17.66 -6.09
CA PRO A 238 32.50 -17.14 -4.73
C PRO A 238 32.89 -15.66 -4.66
N ARG A 239 32.10 -14.86 -3.95
CA ARG A 239 32.36 -13.42 -3.80
C ARG A 239 33.59 -13.18 -2.92
N ASP A 240 34.30 -12.09 -3.18
CA ASP A 240 35.46 -11.69 -2.39
C ASP A 240 35.03 -11.26 -0.99
N VAL A 241 35.75 -11.71 0.04
CA VAL A 241 35.47 -11.34 1.43
C VAL A 241 36.36 -10.16 1.81
N LEU A 242 35.75 -9.01 2.04
CA LEU A 242 36.41 -7.72 2.20
C LEU A 242 36.90 -7.45 3.63
N VAL A 243 36.30 -8.12 4.62
CA VAL A 243 36.61 -7.93 6.06
C VAL A 243 37.60 -8.98 6.57
N ARG A 244 38.49 -8.61 7.49
CA ARG A 244 39.58 -9.46 8.02
C ARG A 244 39.30 -10.11 9.39
N GLY A 245 38.13 -9.90 9.99
CA GLY A 245 37.71 -10.55 11.23
C GLY A 245 36.42 -9.98 11.78
N TYR A 246 35.46 -10.84 12.17
CA TYR A 246 34.28 -10.45 12.94
C TYR A 246 34.61 -10.64 14.43
N GLY A 247 35.07 -9.56 15.07
CA GLY A 247 35.28 -9.56 16.51
C GLY A 247 33.94 -9.33 17.22
N ARG A 248 33.47 -10.32 17.99
CA ARG A 248 32.44 -10.09 19.00
C ARG A 248 33.00 -9.12 20.04
N SER A 249 32.74 -7.82 19.89
CA SER A 249 32.81 -6.92 21.05
C SER A 249 31.62 -7.23 21.94
N LEU A 250 31.92 -7.62 23.18
CA LEU A 250 30.99 -7.71 24.30
C LEU A 250 30.39 -6.33 24.62
#